data_AF-A0A358ICK1-F1
#
_entry.id   AF-A0A358ICK1-F1
#
_cell.length_a   1.000
_cell.length_b   1.000
_cell.length_c   1.000
_cell.angle_alpha   90.00
_cell.angle_beta   90.00
_cell.angle_gamma   90.00
#
_symmetry.space_group_name_H-M   'P 1'
#
loop_
_entity.id
_entity.type
_entity.pdbx_description
1 polymer ?
#
loop_
_entity_poly.entity_id
_entity_poly.type
_entity_poly.pdbx_seq_one_letter_code
_entity_poly.pdbx_strand_id
1 'polypeptide(L)'
;MLKTFLRIGATAAVVISASASAVVGQSVDPQAVLADKNFVAPTNDIAEMVLAPRYLNVTLVNVSPDKKWFFHEIGDGPVTMDRFSKDFDELGGVFIDYAANRHRNLTIRSSIGVNVISASDGS
;
A
#
# COMPACT_ATOMS: atom_id res chain seq x y z
N MET A 1 11.26 -63.84 -62.87
CA MET A 1 10.71 -64.68 -61.78
C MET A 1 10.25 -63.76 -60.66
N LEU A 2 8.94 -63.73 -60.45
CA LEU A 2 8.22 -62.83 -59.54
C LEU A 2 8.19 -63.44 -58.13
N LYS A 3 8.52 -62.67 -57.09
CA LYS A 3 8.20 -63.01 -55.70
C LYS A 3 7.66 -61.80 -54.95
N THR A 4 6.36 -61.84 -54.72
CA THR A 4 5.57 -61.01 -53.81
C THR A 4 6.08 -61.15 -52.38
N PHE A 5 6.22 -60.04 -51.65
CA PHE A 5 6.23 -60.02 -50.18
C PHE A 5 5.27 -58.96 -49.66
N LEU A 6 4.30 -59.47 -48.91
CA LEU A 6 3.32 -58.80 -48.06
C LEU A 6 4.03 -58.07 -46.90
N ARG A 7 3.75 -56.77 -46.68
CA ARG A 7 3.89 -56.13 -45.35
C ARG A 7 2.84 -55.03 -45.10
N ILE A 8 1.93 -55.39 -44.20
CA ILE A 8 1.26 -54.64 -43.13
C ILE A 8 1.68 -53.18 -42.95
N GLY A 9 0.67 -52.30 -42.81
CA GLY A 9 0.67 -51.27 -41.77
C GLY A 9 0.40 -49.85 -42.25
N ALA A 10 -0.62 -49.20 -41.66
CA ALA A 10 -0.52 -47.85 -41.11
C ALA A 10 -1.90 -47.39 -40.59
N THR A 11 -2.13 -47.49 -39.29
CA THR A 11 -3.09 -46.63 -38.58
C THR A 11 -2.44 -45.25 -38.45
N ALA A 12 -2.99 -44.26 -39.15
CA ALA A 12 -2.54 -42.88 -39.07
C ALA A 12 -3.08 -42.22 -37.79
N ALA A 13 -2.22 -42.04 -36.78
CA ALA A 13 -2.50 -41.15 -35.66
C ALA A 13 -2.09 -39.73 -36.05
N VAL A 14 -3.07 -38.84 -36.19
CA VAL A 14 -2.83 -37.41 -36.38
C VAL A 14 -2.38 -36.82 -35.05
N VAL A 15 -1.07 -36.51 -34.95
CA VAL A 15 -0.52 -35.71 -33.86
C VAL A 15 -0.74 -34.25 -34.23
N ILE A 16 -1.68 -33.59 -33.55
CA ILE A 16 -1.82 -32.13 -33.62
C ILE A 16 -0.73 -31.56 -32.71
N SER A 17 0.41 -31.18 -33.30
CA SER A 17 1.45 -30.44 -32.60
C SER A 17 0.92 -29.04 -32.28
N ALA A 18 0.59 -28.79 -31.01
CA ALA A 18 0.40 -27.44 -30.50
C ALA A 18 1.76 -26.75 -30.45
N SER A 19 2.18 -26.13 -31.54
CA SER A 19 3.35 -25.24 -31.55
C SER A 19 2.98 -23.98 -30.78
N ALA A 20 3.57 -23.81 -29.59
CA ALA A 20 3.57 -22.52 -28.91
C ALA A 20 4.23 -21.50 -29.83
N SER A 21 3.46 -20.55 -30.36
CA SER A 21 4.00 -19.46 -31.15
C SER A 21 4.90 -18.61 -30.26
N ALA A 22 6.21 -18.75 -30.40
CA ALA A 22 7.15 -17.79 -29.86
C ALA A 22 6.81 -16.43 -30.49
N VAL A 23 6.47 -15.44 -29.67
CA VAL A 23 6.30 -14.06 -30.13
C VAL A 23 7.64 -13.62 -30.71
N VAL A 24 7.68 -13.47 -32.03
CA VAL A 24 8.86 -12.98 -32.75
C VAL A 24 9.05 -11.52 -32.36
N GLY A 25 10.04 -11.25 -31.50
CA GLY A 25 10.35 -9.90 -31.03
C GLY A 25 11.08 -9.80 -29.68
N GLN A 26 11.21 -10.88 -28.91
CA GLN A 26 11.91 -10.83 -27.62
C GLN A 26 13.24 -11.60 -27.69
N SER A 27 14.30 -10.91 -28.09
CA SER A 27 15.67 -11.44 -28.19
C SER A 27 16.43 -11.48 -26.86
N VAL A 28 15.76 -11.16 -25.75
CA VAL A 28 16.37 -11.05 -24.43
C VAL A 28 15.88 -12.21 -23.57
N ASP A 29 16.80 -12.96 -22.96
CA ASP A 29 16.48 -14.02 -21.99
C ASP A 29 15.63 -13.42 -20.87
N PRO A 30 14.37 -13.86 -20.70
CA PRO A 30 13.49 -13.34 -19.66
C PRO A 30 14.10 -13.42 -18.26
N GLN A 31 14.91 -14.45 -17.99
CA GLN A 31 15.51 -14.63 -16.67
C GLN A 31 16.64 -13.64 -16.41
N ALA A 32 17.39 -13.27 -17.44
CA ALA A 32 18.40 -12.21 -17.35
C ALA A 32 17.76 -10.83 -17.09
N VAL A 33 16.62 -10.51 -17.73
CA VAL A 33 15.88 -9.25 -17.51
C VAL A 33 15.34 -9.15 -16.08
N LEU A 34 14.86 -10.27 -15.52
CA LEU A 34 14.40 -10.31 -14.13
C LEU A 34 15.55 -10.19 -13.14
N ALA A 35 16.71 -10.78 -13.44
CA ALA A 35 17.91 -10.71 -12.62
C ALA A 35 18.53 -9.30 -12.59
N ASP A 36 18.37 -8.50 -13.65
CA ASP A 36 18.91 -7.13 -13.76
C ASP A 36 18.03 -6.05 -13.09
N LYS A 37 16.94 -6.44 -12.44
CA LYS A 37 16.05 -5.48 -11.75
C LYS A 37 16.72 -4.97 -10.47
N ASN A 38 17.09 -3.70 -10.50
CA ASN A 38 17.64 -2.99 -9.34
C ASN A 38 16.65 -1.94 -8.82
N PHE A 39 16.63 -1.73 -7.50
CA PHE A 39 15.93 -0.60 -6.91
C PHE A 39 16.75 0.67 -7.16
N VAL A 40 16.11 1.66 -7.80
CA VAL A 40 16.72 2.97 -8.02
C VAL A 40 16.13 3.94 -7.01
N ALA A 41 16.98 4.68 -6.31
CA ALA A 41 16.53 5.74 -5.43
C ALA A 41 15.93 6.89 -6.28
N PRO A 42 14.78 7.46 -5.88
CA PRO A 42 14.22 8.61 -6.57
C PRO A 42 15.15 9.83 -6.44
N THR A 43 14.95 10.84 -7.29
CA THR A 43 15.62 12.14 -7.13
C THR A 43 15.28 12.75 -5.77
N ASN A 44 16.16 13.59 -5.24
CA ASN A 44 15.99 14.19 -3.92
C ASN A 44 14.64 14.91 -3.78
N ASP A 45 14.20 15.67 -4.80
CA ASP A 45 12.91 16.35 -4.80
C ASP A 45 11.72 15.39 -4.56
N ILE A 46 11.71 14.24 -5.25
CA ILE A 46 10.65 13.24 -5.09
C ILE A 46 10.77 12.55 -3.72
N ALA A 47 11.99 12.25 -3.28
CA ALA A 47 12.24 11.67 -1.97
C ALA A 47 11.70 12.57 -0.85
N GLU A 48 11.99 13.88 -0.92
CA GLU A 48 11.51 14.88 0.03
C GLU A 48 9.98 15.01 -0.01
N MET A 49 9.37 15.05 -1.19
CA MET A 49 7.91 15.09 -1.31
C MET A 49 7.22 13.85 -0.71
N VAL A 50 7.83 12.67 -0.84
CA VAL A 50 7.30 11.42 -0.29
C VAL A 50 7.47 11.36 1.22
N LEU A 51 8.60 11.86 1.74
CA LEU A 51 8.92 11.86 3.17
C LEU A 51 8.31 13.06 3.92
N ALA A 52 7.73 14.04 3.22
CA ALA A 52 7.07 15.18 3.83
C ALA A 52 6.00 14.74 4.86
N PRO A 53 6.00 15.33 6.07
CA PRO A 53 5.12 14.90 7.17
C PRO A 53 3.65 15.26 6.90
N ARG A 54 2.92 14.33 6.26
CA ARG A 54 1.49 14.51 5.92
C ARG A 54 0.57 14.68 7.11
N TYR A 55 0.98 14.23 8.30
CA TYR A 55 0.21 14.40 9.53
C TYR A 55 0.18 15.86 10.02
N LEU A 56 0.97 16.76 9.43
CA LEU A 56 0.89 18.20 9.65
C LEU A 56 -0.09 18.91 8.73
N ASN A 57 -0.74 18.19 7.81
CA ASN A 57 -1.75 18.77 6.94
C ASN A 57 -2.97 19.23 7.75
N VAL A 58 -3.38 20.47 7.54
CA VAL A 58 -4.53 21.07 8.20
C VAL A 58 -5.78 20.87 7.35
N THR A 59 -6.86 20.36 7.94
CA THR A 59 -8.18 20.32 7.32
C THR A 59 -9.14 21.26 8.04
N LEU A 60 -9.67 22.25 7.32
CA LEU A 60 -10.55 23.28 7.87
C LEU A 60 -12.00 22.78 7.93
N VAL A 61 -12.39 22.19 9.07
CA VAL A 61 -13.75 21.60 9.24
C VAL A 61 -14.57 22.24 10.35
N ASN A 62 -13.94 22.74 11.42
CA ASN A 62 -14.65 23.20 12.61
C ASN A 62 -14.80 24.73 12.58
N VAL A 63 -15.71 25.19 11.73
CA VAL A 63 -15.92 26.61 11.43
C VAL A 63 -16.74 27.31 12.54
N SER A 64 -16.36 28.54 12.88
CA SER A 64 -17.09 29.39 13.80
C SER A 64 -18.45 29.81 13.22
N PRO A 65 -19.44 30.19 14.07
CA PRO A 65 -20.74 30.65 13.58
C PRO A 65 -20.66 31.85 12.62
N ASP A 66 -19.68 32.74 12.81
CA ASP A 66 -19.42 33.89 11.96
C ASP A 66 -18.51 33.58 10.76
N LYS A 67 -18.05 32.33 10.62
CA LYS A 67 -17.20 31.80 9.53
C LYS A 67 -15.84 32.45 9.37
N LYS A 68 -15.38 33.19 10.38
CA LYS A 68 -14.08 33.86 10.36
C LYS A 68 -12.94 32.98 10.87
N TRP A 69 -13.27 31.95 11.64
CA TRP A 69 -12.30 31.16 12.37
C TRP A 69 -12.57 29.67 12.20
N PHE A 70 -11.50 28.88 12.18
CA PHE A 70 -11.53 27.43 12.21
C PHE A 70 -10.79 26.93 13.44
N PHE A 71 -11.46 26.13 14.27
CA PHE A 71 -10.78 25.45 15.35
C PHE A 71 -9.98 24.27 14.81
N HIS A 72 -8.70 24.20 15.17
CA HIS A 72 -7.78 23.17 14.71
C HIS A 72 -7.05 22.54 15.90
N GLU A 73 -7.20 21.23 16.05
CA GLU A 73 -6.48 20.44 17.06
C GLU A 73 -5.18 19.92 16.44
N ILE A 74 -4.04 20.19 17.08
CA ILE A 74 -2.73 19.77 16.59
C ILE A 74 -2.42 18.38 17.14
N GLY A 75 -2.41 17.38 16.26
CA GLY A 75 -2.10 16.00 16.62
C GLY A 75 -0.63 15.79 17.02
N ASP A 76 -0.38 14.81 17.88
CA ASP A 76 0.96 14.37 18.36
C ASP A 76 1.71 13.50 17.32
N GLY A 77 1.30 13.55 16.04
CA GLY A 77 1.84 12.71 14.98
C GLY A 77 1.33 11.26 14.97
N PRO A 78 1.99 10.36 14.22
CA PRO A 78 1.65 8.94 14.18
C PRO A 78 1.81 8.28 15.55
N VAL A 79 0.88 7.38 15.91
CA VAL A 79 0.96 6.64 17.18
C VAL A 79 2.20 5.74 17.15
N THR A 80 3.07 5.92 18.14
CA THR A 80 4.28 5.11 18.28
C THR A 80 3.95 3.68 18.71
N MET A 81 4.83 2.74 18.38
CA MET A 81 4.59 1.32 18.70
C MET A 81 4.56 1.06 20.21
N ASP A 82 5.33 1.79 21.02
CA ASP A 82 5.29 1.67 22.48
C ASP A 82 3.93 2.10 23.06
N ARG A 83 3.31 3.16 22.52
CA ARG A 83 1.97 3.59 22.94
C ARG A 83 0.90 2.65 22.42
N PHE A 84 1.03 2.20 21.18
CA PHE A 84 0.07 1.27 20.55
C PHE A 84 0.16 -0.15 21.13
N SER A 85 1.26 -0.55 21.76
CA SER A 85 1.42 -1.88 22.36
C SER A 85 1.08 -1.95 23.84
N LYS A 86 0.74 -0.83 24.49
CA LYS A 86 0.28 -0.82 25.88
C LYS A 86 -0.88 -1.80 26.06
N ASP A 87 -0.78 -2.59 27.11
CA ASP A 87 -1.77 -3.59 27.51
C ASP A 87 -3.18 -3.00 27.62
N PHE A 88 -4.18 -3.78 27.21
CA PHE A 88 -5.59 -3.41 27.19
C PHE A 88 -6.47 -4.66 27.21
N ASP A 89 -7.72 -4.50 27.63
CA ASP A 89 -8.73 -5.54 27.54
C ASP A 89 -9.53 -5.39 26.24
N GLU A 90 -9.77 -6.49 25.53
CA GLU A 90 -10.67 -6.58 24.39
C GLU A 90 -11.93 -7.34 24.77
N LEU A 91 -13.05 -6.63 24.82
CA LEU A 91 -14.37 -7.18 25.16
C LEU A 91 -15.26 -7.21 23.92
N GLY A 92 -14.87 -8.02 22.92
CA GLY A 92 -15.65 -8.22 21.69
C GLY A 92 -15.74 -6.97 20.81
N GLY A 93 -14.59 -6.34 20.52
CA GLY A 93 -14.50 -5.10 19.76
C GLY A 93 -14.58 -3.81 20.59
N VAL A 94 -14.86 -3.93 21.90
CA VAL A 94 -14.70 -2.83 22.85
C VAL A 94 -13.31 -2.92 23.47
N PHE A 95 -12.48 -1.91 23.22
CA PHE A 95 -11.10 -1.86 23.72
C PHE A 95 -11.00 -0.93 24.94
N ILE A 96 -10.58 -1.47 26.08
CA ILE A 96 -10.52 -0.74 27.35
C ILE A 96 -9.08 -0.69 27.87
N ASP A 97 -8.62 0.52 28.17
CA ASP A 97 -7.45 0.72 29.01
C ASP A 97 -7.88 0.49 30.46
N TYR A 98 -7.55 -0.68 31.01
CA TYR A 98 -7.93 -1.08 32.36
C TYR A 98 -7.22 -0.28 33.45
N ALA A 99 -6.03 0.27 33.17
CA ALA A 99 -5.29 1.08 34.13
C ALA A 99 -5.93 2.47 34.30
N ALA A 100 -6.46 3.04 33.22
CA ALA A 100 -7.12 4.34 33.22
C ALA A 100 -8.66 4.27 33.27
N ASN A 101 -9.25 3.07 33.26
CA ASN A 101 -10.69 2.82 33.21
C ASN A 101 -11.42 3.63 32.12
N ARG A 102 -10.90 3.61 30.90
CA ARG A 102 -11.47 4.37 29.77
C ARG A 102 -11.32 3.65 28.45
N HIS A 103 -12.07 4.12 27.46
CA HIS A 103 -11.94 3.62 26.10
C HIS A 103 -10.51 3.83 25.56
N ARG A 104 -9.92 2.79 24.97
CA ARG A 104 -8.52 2.76 24.54
C ARG A 104 -8.13 3.89 23.59
N ASN A 105 -9.07 4.35 22.75
CA ASN A 105 -8.84 5.50 21.85
C ASN A 105 -8.31 6.73 22.60
N LEU A 106 -8.76 6.98 23.83
CA LEU A 106 -8.32 8.12 24.65
C LEU A 106 -6.89 7.97 25.20
N THR A 107 -6.30 6.78 25.11
CA THR A 107 -4.92 6.51 25.52
C THR A 107 -3.95 6.50 24.34
N ILE A 108 -4.39 5.99 23.17
CA ILE A 108 -3.54 5.89 21.98
C ILE A 108 -3.50 7.16 21.16
N ARG A 109 -4.59 7.96 21.14
CA ARG A 109 -4.64 9.24 20.44
C ARG A 109 -4.23 10.36 21.39
N SER A 110 -3.45 11.30 20.89
CA SER A 110 -3.06 12.50 21.63
C SER A 110 -2.92 13.67 20.68
N SER A 111 -3.11 14.85 21.28
CA SER A 111 -2.96 16.13 20.64
C SER A 111 -2.07 16.98 21.52
N ILE A 112 -1.12 17.68 20.92
CA ILE A 112 -0.11 18.48 21.61
C ILE A 112 -0.55 19.93 21.80
N GLY A 113 -1.62 20.35 21.13
CA GLY A 113 -2.12 21.72 21.25
C GLY A 113 -3.39 21.96 20.46
N VAL A 114 -3.85 23.21 20.57
CA VAL A 114 -4.99 23.74 19.83
C VAL A 114 -4.59 25.07 19.21
N ASN A 115 -5.03 25.30 17.98
CA ASN A 115 -4.89 26.57 17.29
C ASN A 115 -6.25 27.01 16.72
N VAL A 116 -6.39 28.30 16.47
CA VAL A 116 -7.50 28.88 15.75
C VAL A 116 -6.95 29.48 14.47
N ILE A 117 -7.51 29.06 13.34
CA ILE A 117 -7.04 29.45 12.01
C ILE A 117 -8.00 30.47 11.41
N SER A 118 -7.48 31.59 10.96
CA SER A 118 -8.23 32.64 10.27
C SER A 118 -8.65 32.20 8.88
N ALA A 119 -9.91 32.45 8.53
CA ALA A 119 -10.44 32.16 7.21
C ALA A 119 -9.89 33.09 6.12
N SER A 120 -9.34 34.26 6.48
CA SER A 120 -8.89 35.27 5.50
C SER A 120 -7.48 35.04 4.99
N ASP A 121 -6.58 34.53 5.84
CA ASP A 121 -5.16 34.40 5.55
C ASP A 121 -4.56 33.05 5.94
N GLY A 122 -5.32 32.18 6.63
CA GLY A 122 -4.85 30.86 7.04
C GLY A 122 -3.82 30.89 8.17
N SER A 123 -3.65 32.03 8.85
CA SER A 123 -2.84 32.15 10.07
C SER A 123 -3.50 31.52 11.28
#